data_AF-A0A4D9DAF7-F1
#
_entry.id   AF-A0A4D9DAF7-F1
#
_cell.length_a   1.000
_cell.length_b   1.000
_cell.length_c   1.000
_cell.angle_alpha   90.00
_cell.angle_beta   90.00
_cell.angle_gamma   90.00
#
_symmetry.space_group_name_H-M   'P 1'
#
loop_
_entity.id
_entity.type
_entity.pdbx_description
1 polymer ?
#
loop_
_entity_poly.entity_id
_entity_poly.type
_entity_poly.pdbx_seq_one_letter_code
_entity_poly.pdbx_strand_id
1 'polypeptide(L)'
;MRNPDWPVPSDLIGMLVFSLGLGLEMLADFQKFQWQNDWRHRDDFINIGLWRYSRHPNYAGEIVLHCGVLLLASGSYDRPVEWGLALLGPGFITTLLYGISLPMVERKANIRWKDNTSYKTYMQKTPAIFPFPKWS
;
A
#
# COMPACT_ATOMS: atom_id res chain seq x y z
N MET A 1 18.46 6.39 -27.56
CA MET A 1 17.82 7.71 -27.75
C MET A 1 16.35 7.46 -28.05
N ARG A 2 15.43 7.90 -27.17
CA ARG A 2 13.97 7.65 -27.28
C ARG A 2 13.41 8.39 -28.51
N ASN A 3 12.75 7.67 -29.43
CA ASN A 3 12.09 8.23 -30.62
C ASN A 3 10.68 8.80 -30.25
N PRO A 4 10.13 9.76 -31.01
CA PRO A 4 9.20 10.81 -30.54
C PRO A 4 7.69 10.47 -30.50
N ASP A 5 7.29 9.22 -30.70
CA ASP A 5 5.86 8.86 -30.72
C ASP A 5 5.34 8.57 -29.31
N TRP A 6 4.97 9.66 -28.65
CA TRP A 6 4.22 9.73 -27.40
C TRP A 6 2.79 9.15 -27.53
N PRO A 7 2.22 8.48 -26.50
CA PRO A 7 2.82 7.62 -25.49
C PRO A 7 2.83 6.14 -25.95
N VAL A 8 3.87 5.39 -25.61
CA VAL A 8 3.88 3.94 -25.84
C VAL A 8 2.91 3.25 -24.87
N PRO A 9 2.31 2.08 -25.21
CA PRO A 9 1.30 1.45 -24.36
C PRO A 9 1.73 1.21 -22.91
N SER A 10 3.02 0.96 -22.65
CA SER A 10 3.57 0.82 -21.30
C SER A 10 3.50 2.12 -20.49
N ASP A 11 3.64 3.28 -21.12
CA ASP A 11 3.51 4.58 -20.45
C ASP A 11 2.06 4.80 -19.98
N LEU A 12 1.07 4.47 -20.84
CA LEU A 12 -0.35 4.56 -20.51
C LEU A 12 -0.73 3.63 -19.36
N ILE A 13 -0.27 2.38 -19.42
CA ILE A 13 -0.50 1.38 -18.36
C ILE A 13 0.18 1.84 -17.07
N GLY A 14 1.43 2.31 -17.15
CA GLY A 14 2.17 2.82 -16.01
C GLY A 14 1.48 4.02 -15.34
N MET A 15 0.99 4.98 -16.13
CA MET A 15 0.22 6.12 -15.61
C MET A 15 -1.07 5.68 -14.91
N LEU A 16 -1.78 4.70 -15.49
CA LEU A 16 -3.00 4.17 -14.90
C LEU A 16 -2.71 3.48 -13.56
N VAL A 17 -1.72 2.57 -13.53
CA VAL A 17 -1.32 1.83 -12.33
C VAL A 17 -0.85 2.79 -11.24
N PHE A 18 -0.01 3.77 -11.60
CA PHE A 18 0.45 4.81 -10.69
C PHE A 18 -0.73 5.60 -10.08
N SER A 19 -1.65 6.07 -10.92
CA SER A 19 -2.80 6.87 -10.48
C SER A 19 -3.74 6.08 -9.57
N LEU A 20 -3.93 4.78 -9.85
CA LEU A 20 -4.73 3.88 -9.00
C LEU A 20 -4.06 3.65 -7.64
N GLY A 21 -2.75 3.43 -7.62
CA GLY A 21 -1.97 3.28 -6.38
C GLY A 21 -2.05 4.53 -5.51
N LEU A 22 -1.78 5.69 -6.12
CA LEU A 22 -1.87 6.99 -5.46
C LEU A 22 -3.29 7.27 -4.94
N GLY A 23 -4.31 7.02 -5.76
CA GLY A 23 -5.70 7.18 -5.36
C GLY A 23 -6.10 6.31 -4.18
N LEU A 24 -5.65 5.04 -4.17
CA LEU A 24 -5.91 4.11 -3.07
C LEU A 24 -5.24 4.57 -1.78
N GLU A 25 -3.98 5.00 -1.85
CA GLU A 25 -3.22 5.51 -0.71
C GLU A 25 -3.86 6.77 -0.13
N MET A 26 -4.11 7.77 -0.97
CA MET A 26 -4.73 9.03 -0.55
C MET A 26 -6.10 8.80 0.09
N LEU A 27 -6.92 7.93 -0.49
CA LEU A 27 -8.25 7.63 0.05
C LEU A 27 -8.15 6.89 1.39
N ALA A 28 -7.22 5.94 1.53
CA ALA A 28 -7.00 5.21 2.77
C ALA A 28 -6.55 6.14 3.91
N ASP A 29 -5.59 7.02 3.63
CA ASP A 29 -5.08 7.97 4.61
C ASP A 29 -6.10 9.05 4.94
N PHE A 30 -6.87 9.52 3.96
CA PHE A 30 -7.98 10.44 4.21
C PHE A 30 -9.04 9.83 5.14
N GLN A 31 -9.45 8.57 4.89
CA GLN A 31 -10.38 7.85 5.76
C GLN A 31 -9.85 7.75 7.20
N LYS A 32 -8.56 7.43 7.35
CA LYS A 32 -7.91 7.32 8.65
C LYS A 32 -7.81 8.67 9.36
N PHE A 33 -7.45 9.73 8.64
CA PHE A 33 -7.37 11.09 9.16
C PHE A 33 -8.73 11.56 9.69
N GLN A 34 -9.79 11.38 8.89
CA GLN A 34 -11.15 11.72 9.28
C GLN A 34 -11.59 10.95 10.53
N TRP A 35 -11.28 9.65 10.60
CA TRP A 35 -11.60 8.81 11.78
C TRP A 35 -10.87 9.29 13.04
N GLN A 36 -9.58 9.60 12.95
CA GLN A 36 -8.77 10.00 14.10
C GLN A 36 -9.12 11.39 14.65
N ASN A 37 -9.64 12.28 13.79
CA ASN A 37 -10.06 13.62 14.19
C ASN A 37 -11.47 13.68 14.78
N ASP A 38 -12.26 12.62 14.66
CA ASP A 38 -13.57 12.54 15.30
C ASP A 38 -13.42 12.18 16.78
N TRP A 39 -13.93 13.05 17.65
CA TRP A 39 -13.88 12.84 19.10
C TRP A 39 -14.59 11.56 19.55
N ARG A 40 -15.58 11.08 18.77
CA ARG A 40 -16.33 9.85 19.04
C ARG A 40 -15.50 8.59 18.87
N HIS A 41 -14.36 8.68 18.19
CA HIS A 41 -13.52 7.55 17.82
C HIS A 41 -12.12 7.58 18.46
N ARG A 42 -11.87 8.47 19.44
CA ARG A 42 -10.53 8.67 20.01
C ARG A 42 -9.86 7.39 20.51
N ASP A 43 -10.63 6.43 21.02
CA ASP A 43 -10.14 5.15 21.56
C ASP A 43 -10.51 3.94 20.72
N ASP A 44 -11.05 4.14 19.52
CA ASP A 44 -11.44 3.06 18.62
C ASP A 44 -10.49 2.93 17.41
N PHE A 45 -10.51 1.76 16.80
CA PHE A 45 -9.73 1.46 15.60
C PHE A 45 -10.61 1.60 14.35
N ILE A 46 -10.03 2.08 13.26
CA ILE A 46 -10.75 2.18 12.00
C ILE A 46 -10.95 0.77 11.41
N ASN A 47 -12.19 0.46 11.04
CA ASN A 47 -12.57 -0.80 10.39
C ASN A 47 -13.62 -0.61 9.27
N ILE A 48 -13.79 0.64 8.81
CA ILE A 48 -14.74 1.04 7.77
C ILE A 48 -14.02 1.42 6.48
N GLY A 49 -14.77 1.56 5.39
CA GLY A 49 -14.19 1.93 4.09
C GLY A 49 -13.18 0.90 3.60
N LEU A 50 -12.02 1.37 3.14
CA LEU A 50 -10.93 0.51 2.66
C LEU A 50 -10.35 -0.36 3.78
N TRP A 51 -10.36 0.16 5.01
CA TRP A 51 -9.84 -0.51 6.20
C TRP A 51 -10.68 -1.74 6.58
N ARG A 52 -11.91 -1.87 6.07
CA ARG A 52 -12.69 -3.11 6.26
C ARG A 52 -12.09 -4.31 5.51
N TYR A 53 -11.41 -4.05 4.39
CA TYR A 53 -10.93 -5.09 3.46
C TYR A 53 -9.44 -5.41 3.65
N SER A 54 -8.67 -4.46 4.18
CA SER A 54 -7.23 -4.59 4.43
C SER A 54 -6.89 -3.82 5.69
N ARG A 55 -5.99 -4.34 6.54
CA ARG A 55 -5.53 -3.62 7.74
C ARG A 55 -4.59 -2.47 7.40
N HIS A 56 -3.96 -2.50 6.23
CA HIS A 56 -3.08 -1.48 5.70
C HIS A 56 -3.38 -1.23 4.21
N PRO A 57 -4.54 -0.65 3.87
CA PRO A 57 -4.90 -0.38 2.48
C PRO A 57 -3.99 0.68 1.84
N ASN A 58 -3.45 1.59 2.64
CA ASN A 58 -2.45 2.57 2.20
C ASN A 58 -1.15 1.91 1.73
N TYR A 59 -0.71 0.82 2.39
CA TYR A 59 0.49 0.09 1.96
C TYR A 59 0.28 -0.65 0.64
N ALA A 60 -0.93 -1.13 0.37
CA ALA A 60 -1.27 -1.65 -0.96
C ALA A 60 -1.19 -0.54 -2.03
N GLY A 61 -1.66 0.67 -1.70
CA GLY A 61 -1.55 1.85 -2.57
C GLY A 61 -0.11 2.18 -2.92
N GLU A 62 0.76 2.28 -1.91
CA GLU A 62 2.20 2.51 -2.06
C GLU A 62 2.87 1.46 -2.97
N ILE A 63 2.60 0.16 -2.75
CA ILE A 63 3.17 -0.92 -3.57
C ILE A 63 2.71 -0.80 -5.04
N VAL A 64 1.42 -0.57 -5.27
CA VAL A 64 0.86 -0.40 -6.63
C VAL A 64 1.43 0.85 -7.31
N LEU A 65 1.58 1.95 -6.56
CA LEU A 65 2.19 3.19 -7.04
C LEU A 65 3.61 2.95 -7.54
N HIS A 66 4.44 2.25 -6.75
CA HIS A 66 5.83 1.93 -7.15
C HIS A 66 5.90 0.98 -8.34
N CYS A 67 4.96 0.05 -8.48
CA CYS A 67 4.82 -0.74 -9.71
C CYS A 67 4.48 0.13 -10.92
N GLY A 68 3.64 1.15 -10.75
CA GLY A 68 3.35 2.14 -11.79
C GLY A 68 4.58 2.92 -12.23
N VAL A 69 5.42 3.36 -11.27
CA VAL A 69 6.71 4.02 -11.55
C VAL A 69 7.64 3.10 -12.35
N LEU A 70 7.75 1.83 -11.97
CA LEU A 70 8.54 0.84 -12.70
C LEU A 70 8.08 0.69 -14.15
N LEU A 71 6.77 0.62 -14.38
CA LEU A 71 6.18 0.51 -15.72
C LEU A 71 6.42 1.77 -16.57
N LEU A 72 6.32 2.96 -15.98
CA LEU A 72 6.64 4.22 -16.66
C LEU A 72 8.10 4.30 -17.10
N ALA A 73 9.00 3.76 -16.28
CA ALA A 73 10.42 3.76 -16.57
C ALA A 73 10.85 2.59 -17.49
N SER A 74 9.99 1.60 -17.72
CA SER A 74 10.30 0.37 -18.46
C SER A 74 10.85 0.59 -19.86
N GLY A 75 10.41 1.63 -20.56
CA GLY A 75 10.90 1.98 -21.90
C GLY A 75 12.34 2.49 -21.93
N SER A 76 12.97 2.67 -20.77
CA SER A 76 14.38 3.07 -20.64
C SER A 76 15.31 1.88 -20.34
N TYR A 77 14.77 0.66 -20.23
CA TYR A 77 15.52 -0.53 -19.86
C TYR A 77 15.73 -1.45 -21.05
N ASP A 78 16.94 -1.45 -21.59
CA ASP A 78 17.36 -2.27 -22.73
C ASP A 78 18.02 -3.58 -22.28
N ARG A 79 18.61 -3.61 -21.07
CA ARG A 79 19.38 -4.76 -20.56
C ARG A 79 18.74 -5.40 -19.32
N PRO A 80 18.89 -6.73 -19.14
CA PRO A 80 18.40 -7.42 -17.94
C PRO A 80 18.92 -6.84 -16.61
N VAL A 81 20.15 -6.32 -16.61
CA VAL A 81 20.74 -5.68 -15.42
C VAL A 81 20.00 -4.40 -15.02
N GLU A 82 19.50 -3.63 -15.99
CA GLU A 82 18.74 -2.39 -15.73
C GLU A 82 17.37 -2.73 -15.12
N TRP A 83 16.73 -3.78 -15.62
CA TRP A 83 15.52 -4.35 -15.01
C TRP A 83 15.76 -4.81 -13.56
N GLY A 84 16.87 -5.50 -13.30
CA GLY A 84 17.25 -5.93 -11.96
C GLY A 84 17.42 -4.76 -10.99
N LEU A 85 18.11 -3.69 -11.44
CA LEU A 85 18.29 -2.47 -10.65
C LEU A 85 16.96 -1.73 -10.43
N ALA A 86 16.11 -1.66 -11.43
CA ALA A 86 14.81 -0.99 -11.35
C ALA A 86 13.85 -1.68 -10.35
N LEU A 87 13.89 -3.01 -10.30
CA LEU A 87 13.10 -3.81 -9.35
C LEU A 87 13.54 -3.61 -7.89
N LEU A 88 14.76 -3.12 -7.65
CA LEU A 88 15.21 -2.82 -6.28
C LEU A 88 14.34 -1.75 -5.62
N GLY A 89 13.80 -0.78 -6.36
CA GLY A 89 12.95 0.27 -5.79
C GLY A 89 11.67 -0.29 -5.15
N PRO A 90 10.75 -0.88 -5.94
CA PRO A 90 9.53 -1.48 -5.42
C PRO A 90 9.81 -2.62 -4.43
N GLY A 91 10.85 -3.43 -4.69
CA GLY A 91 11.25 -4.52 -3.78
C GLY A 91 11.71 -4.01 -2.42
N PHE A 92 12.50 -2.93 -2.39
CA PHE A 92 12.98 -2.32 -1.15
C PHE A 92 11.83 -1.71 -0.35
N ILE A 93 10.97 -0.90 -0.98
CA ILE A 93 9.80 -0.31 -0.31
C ILE A 93 8.89 -1.41 0.25
N THR A 94 8.57 -2.43 -0.55
CA THR A 94 7.75 -3.56 -0.10
C THR A 94 8.39 -4.26 1.11
N THR A 95 9.70 -4.47 1.09
CA THR A 95 10.44 -5.08 2.21
C THR A 95 10.38 -4.22 3.47
N LEU A 96 10.53 -2.90 3.36
CA LEU A 96 10.41 -1.99 4.50
C LEU A 96 8.98 -2.00 5.08
N LEU A 97 7.98 -1.99 4.22
CA LEU A 97 6.57 -2.02 4.63
C LEU A 97 6.24 -3.29 5.42
N TYR A 98 6.58 -4.46 4.87
CA TYR A 98 6.30 -5.75 5.51
C TYR A 98 7.22 -6.07 6.69
N GLY A 99 8.51 -5.74 6.59
CA GLY A 99 9.52 -6.13 7.57
C GLY A 99 9.62 -5.19 8.78
N ILE A 100 9.31 -3.90 8.60
CA ILE A 100 9.54 -2.88 9.64
C ILE A 100 8.24 -2.16 9.99
N SER A 101 7.61 -1.52 9.00
CA SER A 101 6.50 -0.61 9.26
C SER A 101 5.25 -1.34 9.76
N LEU A 102 4.85 -2.43 9.11
CA LEU A 102 3.67 -3.23 9.48
C LEU A 102 3.82 -3.82 10.89
N PRO A 103 4.90 -4.57 11.24
CA PRO A 103 5.07 -5.12 12.58
C PRO A 103 5.08 -4.04 13.68
N MET A 104 5.71 -2.90 13.40
CA MET A 104 5.77 -1.80 14.37
C MET A 104 4.38 -1.19 14.64
N VAL A 105 3.59 -0.95 13.59
CA VAL A 105 2.26 -0.37 13.72
C VAL A 105 1.29 -1.35 14.36
N GLU A 106 1.29 -2.62 13.93
CA GLU A 106 0.41 -3.64 14.52
C GLU A 106 0.80 -3.93 15.98
N ARG A 107 2.08 -3.91 16.35
CA ARG A 107 2.50 -4.05 17.75
C ARG A 107 1.94 -2.94 18.63
N LYS A 108 2.01 -1.68 18.17
CA LYS A 108 1.42 -0.54 18.90
C LYS A 108 -0.10 -0.68 19.04
N ALA A 109 -0.78 -1.10 17.97
CA ALA A 109 -2.22 -1.35 17.97
C ALA A 109 -2.61 -2.49 18.93
N ASN A 110 -1.85 -3.60 18.92
CA ASN A 110 -2.07 -4.75 19.79
C ASN A 110 -1.87 -4.41 21.28
N ILE A 111 -0.96 -3.49 21.60
CA ILE A 111 -0.80 -2.99 22.97
C ILE A 111 -2.01 -2.12 23.36
N ARG A 112 -2.41 -1.21 22.47
CA ARG A 112 -3.51 -0.26 22.73
C ARG A 112 -4.86 -0.94 22.89
N TRP A 113 -5.17 -1.93 22.06
CA TRP A 113 -6.48 -2.59 21.98
C TRP A 113 -6.44 -4.06 22.43
N LYS A 114 -5.48 -4.42 23.28
CA LYS A 114 -5.24 -5.80 23.76
C LYS A 114 -6.48 -6.50 24.30
N ASP A 115 -7.34 -5.77 25.01
CA ASP A 115 -8.52 -6.34 25.68
C ASP A 115 -9.82 -6.14 24.88
N ASN A 116 -9.75 -5.48 23.72
CA ASN A 116 -10.90 -5.24 22.86
C ASN A 116 -11.22 -6.48 21.99
N THR A 117 -12.36 -7.12 22.23
CA THR A 117 -12.80 -8.32 21.48
C THR A 117 -13.06 -8.01 20.00
N SER A 118 -13.66 -6.86 19.69
CA SER A 118 -13.93 -6.43 18.31
C SER A 118 -12.65 -6.25 17.50
N TYR A 119 -11.60 -5.70 18.13
CA TYR A 119 -10.28 -5.55 17.51
C TYR A 119 -9.65 -6.91 17.20
N LYS A 120 -9.73 -7.88 18.12
CA LYS A 120 -9.25 -9.26 17.87
C LYS A 120 -10.00 -9.92 16.72
N THR A 121 -11.32 -9.77 16.68
CA THR A 121 -12.14 -10.30 15.57
C THR A 121 -11.77 -9.65 14.24
N TYR A 122 -11.50 -8.34 14.23
CA TYR A 122 -11.05 -7.62 13.05
C TYR A 122 -9.68 -8.11 12.56
N MET A 123 -8.70 -8.23 13.46
CA MET A 123 -7.38 -8.81 13.15
C MET A 123 -7.49 -10.23 12.57
N GLN A 124 -8.44 -11.03 13.07
CA GLN A 124 -8.68 -12.38 12.58
C GLN A 124 -9.42 -12.44 11.24
N LYS A 125 -10.21 -11.43 10.86
CA LYS A 125 -11.00 -11.48 9.62
C LYS A 125 -10.34 -10.72 8.47
N THR A 126 -9.60 -9.66 8.78
CA THR A 126 -9.06 -8.73 7.79
C THR A 126 -7.58 -9.05 7.51
N PRO A 127 -7.19 -9.26 6.24
CA PRO A 127 -5.79 -9.48 5.87
C PRO A 127 -4.96 -8.21 6.09
N ALA A 128 -3.65 -8.36 6.31
CA ALA A 128 -2.78 -7.21 6.59
C ALA A 128 -2.69 -6.26 5.38
N ILE A 129 -2.40 -6.80 4.19
CA ILE A 129 -2.36 -6.08 2.91
C ILE A 129 -3.06 -6.96 1.88
N PHE A 130 -4.20 -6.50 1.34
CA PHE A 130 -4.88 -7.17 0.22
C PHE A 130 -4.03 -7.08 -1.08
N PRO A 131 -3.96 -8.11 -1.94
CA PRO A 131 -4.68 -9.40 -1.90
C PRO A 131 -3.94 -10.51 -1.14
N PHE A 132 -2.80 -10.22 -0.51
CA PHE A 132 -1.99 -11.26 0.12
C PHE A 132 -2.68 -11.84 1.36
N PRO A 133 -2.74 -13.18 1.50
CA PRO A 133 -3.36 -13.82 2.64
C PRO A 133 -2.61 -13.52 3.95
N LYS A 134 -3.29 -13.76 5.07
CA LYS A 134 -2.87 -13.37 6.42
C LYS A 134 -1.40 -13.70 6.71
N TRP A 135 -0.64 -12.68 7.05
CA TRP A 135 0.54 -12.84 7.88
C TRP A 135 0.03 -13.11 9.31
N SER A 136 0.29 -14.33 9.81
CA SER A 136 -0.05 -14.79 11.15
C SER A 136 0.86 -14.20 12.20
#